data_AF-A0A063BCC2-F1
#
_entry.id   AF-A0A063BCC2-F1
#
_cell.length_a   1.000
_cell.length_b   1.000
_cell.length_c   1.000
_cell.angle_alpha   90.00
_cell.angle_beta   90.00
_cell.angle_gamma   90.00
#
_symmetry.space_group_name_H-M   'P 1'
#
loop_
_entity.id
_entity.type
_entity.pdbx_description
1 polymer ?
#
loop_
_entity_poly.entity_id
_entity_poly.type
_entity_poly.pdbx_seq_one_letter_code
_entity_poly.pdbx_strand_id
1 'polypeptide(L)'
;MNLVYRIVWNASLGMFQAVSELARANGSNATSQRSARRAAARSVRVTAVAAVVTFGVAAIVPATGWASTADGAGGSGSVGGGYSGGNGGNGSANADGSGAAGAAGSGGGAGGSGGAVGKTVTSSTSTTGNVAGANGGLGASGGYYTGGGGGGGAGAVVSNAGTQLSNTFTISGGNGGSGASSSQYGSGGGGGGGAGIILNGTTTRLGNYGTVKGGAGGNGGTGPYPGAGGNGGTGVLVGGAGVTIVNTGTISGGTGVVGGSGLVVNSGASANTITNSNIISSSRTAVVNNGSITNLTNSLGGQINGATAISNTGTIGTLSTQGLVTGTSTGVSNSGSITLLTNLLGGTISGGTHGVLNTGTIASISNAGAITGGIDNSGS
;
A
#
# COMPACT_ATOMS: atom_id res chain seq x y z
N MET A 1 -8.67 -69.26 -10.25
CA MET A 1 -7.59 -68.41 -10.79
C MET A 1 -7.65 -67.08 -10.06
N ASN A 2 -6.66 -66.77 -9.23
CA ASN A 2 -6.64 -65.50 -8.49
C ASN A 2 -6.07 -64.41 -9.39
N LEU A 3 -6.88 -63.42 -9.75
CA LEU A 3 -6.45 -62.26 -10.52
C LEU A 3 -5.88 -61.23 -9.55
N VAL A 4 -4.57 -61.00 -9.61
CA VAL A 4 -3.89 -59.97 -8.82
C VAL A 4 -3.98 -58.65 -9.59
N TYR A 5 -4.55 -57.63 -8.95
CA TYR A 5 -4.62 -56.26 -9.48
C TYR A 5 -3.70 -55.34 -8.71
N ARG A 6 -3.09 -54.37 -9.41
CA ARG A 6 -2.33 -53.28 -8.79
C ARG A 6 -3.07 -51.97 -8.97
N ILE A 7 -3.06 -51.14 -7.94
CA ILE A 7 -3.58 -49.77 -8.01
C ILE A 7 -2.43 -48.85 -8.40
N VAL A 8 -2.61 -48.07 -9.47
CA VAL A 8 -1.60 -47.14 -10.00
C VAL A 8 -2.23 -45.75 -10.12
N TRP A 9 -1.47 -44.71 -9.79
CA TRP A 9 -1.89 -43.33 -9.97
C TRP A 9 -1.68 -42.89 -11.43
N ASN A 10 -2.72 -42.40 -12.09
CA ASN A 10 -2.64 -41.86 -13.45
C ASN A 10 -2.66 -40.33 -13.42
N ALA A 11 -1.50 -39.71 -13.64
CA ALA A 11 -1.32 -38.27 -13.55
C ALA A 11 -2.03 -37.45 -14.64
N SER A 12 -2.27 -38.02 -15.84
CA SER A 12 -3.00 -37.30 -16.89
C SER A 12 -4.51 -37.25 -16.64
N LEU A 13 -5.03 -38.19 -15.84
CA LEU A 13 -6.44 -38.29 -15.48
C LEU A 13 -6.75 -37.87 -14.03
N GLY A 14 -5.72 -37.66 -13.20
CA GLY A 14 -5.89 -37.24 -11.81
C GLY A 14 -6.61 -38.25 -10.91
N MET A 15 -6.50 -39.56 -11.20
CA MET A 15 -7.20 -40.60 -10.44
C MET A 15 -6.40 -41.91 -10.31
N PHE A 16 -6.75 -42.73 -9.31
CA PHE A 16 -6.22 -44.09 -9.15
C PHE A 16 -6.96 -45.08 -10.06
N GLN A 17 -6.21 -45.98 -10.70
CA GLN A 17 -6.73 -47.00 -11.60
C GLN A 17 -6.24 -48.39 -11.17
N ALA A 18 -7.13 -49.39 -11.24
CA ALA A 18 -6.76 -50.79 -11.02
C ALA A 18 -6.34 -51.43 -12.36
N VAL A 19 -5.13 -51.95 -12.43
CA VAL A 19 -4.56 -52.55 -13.65
C VAL A 19 -4.23 -54.02 -13.38
N SER A 20 -4.60 -54.89 -14.33
CA SER A 20 -4.25 -56.32 -14.30
C SER A 20 -2.79 -56.51 -14.71
N GLU A 21 -2.05 -57.38 -14.02
CA GLU A 21 -0.63 -57.67 -14.31
C GLU A 21 -0.38 -58.25 -15.72
N LEU A 22 -1.42 -58.63 -16.47
CA LEU A 22 -1.27 -59.11 -17.86
C LEU A 22 -1.11 -58.00 -18.91
N ALA A 23 -1.25 -56.72 -18.55
CA ALA A 23 -1.04 -55.61 -19.49
C ALA A 23 0.46 -55.37 -19.76
N ARG A 24 1.05 -56.09 -20.72
CA ARG A 24 2.42 -55.82 -21.21
C ARG A 24 2.40 -54.62 -22.17
N ALA A 25 3.16 -53.58 -21.83
CA ALA A 25 3.41 -52.44 -22.73
C ALA A 25 4.36 -52.87 -23.87
N ASN A 26 3.89 -52.86 -25.11
CA ASN A 26 4.74 -52.98 -26.29
C ASN A 26 5.46 -51.65 -26.53
N GLY A 27 6.62 -51.47 -25.90
CA GLY A 27 7.55 -50.38 -26.22
C GLY A 27 8.33 -50.71 -27.50
N SER A 28 8.07 -49.97 -28.58
CA SER A 28 8.90 -50.01 -29.80
C SER A 28 10.23 -49.31 -29.55
N ASN A 29 11.30 -50.10 -29.38
CA ASN A 29 12.68 -49.63 -29.39
C ASN A 29 13.10 -49.27 -30.83
N ALA A 30 13.42 -48.00 -31.08
CA ALA A 30 14.16 -47.56 -32.25
C ALA A 30 15.32 -46.64 -31.83
N THR A 31 16.39 -47.24 -31.32
CA THR A 31 17.76 -46.72 -31.40
C THR A 31 18.34 -47.26 -32.72
N SER A 32 19.00 -46.50 -33.60
CA SER A 32 20.33 -45.95 -33.39
C SER A 32 20.87 -45.34 -34.69
N GLN A 33 21.47 -44.16 -34.55
CA GLN A 33 22.70 -43.70 -35.20
C GLN A 33 22.79 -43.34 -36.70
N ARG A 34 23.14 -42.05 -36.86
CA ARG A 34 24.31 -41.53 -37.58
C ARG A 34 24.28 -41.49 -39.11
N SER A 35 24.26 -40.23 -39.53
CA SER A 35 25.24 -39.62 -40.44
C SER A 35 24.77 -39.39 -41.87
N ALA A 36 24.46 -38.11 -42.07
CA ALA A 36 25.02 -37.31 -43.14
C ALA A 36 24.67 -37.75 -44.57
N ARG A 37 23.90 -36.89 -45.24
CA ARG A 37 24.51 -35.91 -46.16
C ARG A 37 23.46 -35.01 -46.79
N ARG A 38 23.79 -33.72 -46.72
CA ARG A 38 23.51 -32.66 -47.69
C ARG A 38 22.08 -32.12 -47.67
N ALA A 39 21.83 -30.93 -47.12
CA ALA A 39 22.38 -29.62 -47.52
C ALA A 39 22.04 -29.28 -48.98
N ALA A 40 21.02 -28.45 -49.14
CA ALA A 40 21.01 -27.27 -49.99
C ALA A 40 19.86 -26.39 -49.46
N ALA A 41 20.16 -25.40 -48.62
CA ALA A 41 20.59 -24.06 -49.03
C ALA A 41 19.43 -23.23 -49.59
N ARG A 42 19.04 -22.20 -48.83
CA ARG A 42 19.16 -20.76 -49.19
C ARG A 42 17.99 -20.30 -50.11
N SER A 43 17.24 -19.21 -49.87
CA SER A 43 17.44 -18.03 -49.03
C SER A 43 16.19 -17.11 -49.13
N VAL A 44 15.98 -16.29 -48.10
CA VAL A 44 15.55 -14.86 -48.16
C VAL A 44 14.06 -14.55 -48.37
N ARG A 45 13.39 -14.14 -47.26
CA ARG A 45 12.85 -12.79 -46.95
C ARG A 45 12.15 -12.88 -45.59
N VAL A 46 12.71 -12.34 -44.50
CA VAL A 46 12.40 -10.99 -43.98
C VAL A 46 10.92 -10.66 -44.13
N THR A 47 10.14 -10.79 -43.06
CA THR A 47 9.22 -9.78 -42.53
C THR A 47 8.68 -10.29 -41.18
N ALA A 48 8.99 -9.56 -40.12
CA ALA A 48 8.38 -9.73 -38.81
C ALA A 48 6.89 -9.38 -38.89
N VAL A 49 6.01 -10.23 -38.35
CA VAL A 49 4.67 -9.82 -37.94
C VAL A 49 4.58 -10.05 -36.44
N ALA A 50 5.03 -9.02 -35.71
CA ALA A 50 4.61 -8.78 -34.35
C ALA A 50 3.13 -8.39 -34.43
N ALA A 51 2.23 -9.21 -33.89
CA ALA A 51 0.86 -8.81 -33.63
C ALA A 51 0.85 -7.92 -32.38
N VAL A 52 1.28 -6.67 -32.58
CA VAL A 52 0.99 -5.54 -31.69
C VAL A 52 -0.49 -5.22 -31.90
N VAL A 53 -1.33 -5.58 -30.93
CA VAL A 53 -2.68 -5.02 -30.84
C VAL A 53 -2.54 -3.62 -30.24
N THR A 54 -2.34 -2.64 -31.12
CA THR A 54 -2.50 -1.21 -30.83
C THR A 54 -3.99 -0.92 -30.65
N PHE A 55 -4.46 -0.91 -29.40
CA PHE A 55 -5.64 -0.12 -29.08
C PHE A 55 -5.24 1.35 -29.06
N GLY A 56 -5.94 2.15 -29.86
CA GLY A 56 -5.71 3.58 -30.02
C GLY A 56 -5.79 4.30 -28.69
N VAL A 57 -4.64 4.71 -28.18
CA VAL A 57 -4.54 5.71 -27.13
C VAL A 57 -4.82 7.05 -27.80
N ALA A 58 -6.06 7.51 -27.69
CA ALA A 58 -6.35 8.93 -27.87
C ALA A 58 -5.43 9.68 -26.89
N ALA A 59 -4.57 10.53 -27.44
CA ALA A 59 -3.72 11.42 -26.68
C ALA A 59 -4.62 12.40 -25.92
N ILE A 60 -5.07 12.00 -24.73
CA ILE A 60 -5.54 12.92 -23.73
C ILE A 60 -4.29 13.66 -23.28
N VAL A 61 -4.20 14.91 -23.71
CA VAL A 61 -3.29 15.94 -23.20
C VAL A 61 -3.20 15.73 -21.68
N PRO A 62 -2.00 15.54 -21.10
CA PRO A 62 -1.90 15.52 -19.65
C PRO A 62 -2.39 16.89 -19.19
N ALA A 63 -3.61 16.92 -18.66
CA ALA A 63 -4.00 17.98 -17.77
C ALA A 63 -2.87 18.05 -16.76
N THR A 64 -2.31 19.24 -16.63
CA THR A 64 -1.38 19.66 -15.60
C THR A 64 -2.06 19.48 -14.24
N GLY A 65 -2.28 18.22 -13.88
CA GLY A 65 -2.79 17.79 -12.60
C GLY A 65 -1.69 18.12 -11.63
N TRP A 66 -1.95 19.15 -10.84
CA TRP A 66 -1.09 19.57 -9.76
C TRP A 66 -0.62 18.33 -9.02
N ALA A 67 0.71 18.14 -9.02
CA ALA A 67 1.34 17.32 -8.02
C ALA A 67 0.90 17.91 -6.68
N SER A 68 -0.15 17.37 -6.08
CA SER A 68 -0.30 17.47 -4.64
C SER A 68 0.89 16.70 -4.11
N THR A 69 1.92 17.45 -3.74
CA THR A 69 2.97 17.03 -2.84
C THR A 69 2.34 16.16 -1.75
N ALA A 70 2.42 14.84 -1.92
CA ALA A 70 2.39 13.92 -0.80
C ALA A 70 3.78 13.97 -0.17
N ASP A 71 4.16 15.17 0.25
CA ASP A 71 5.23 15.33 1.20
C ASP A 71 4.77 14.56 2.43
N GLY A 72 5.68 13.82 3.05
CA GLY A 72 5.73 13.77 4.51
C GLY A 72 6.03 15.16 5.10
N ALA A 73 5.40 16.21 4.56
CA ALA A 73 5.29 17.49 5.21
C ALA A 73 4.37 17.19 6.39
N GLY A 74 4.93 17.33 7.59
CA GLY A 74 4.13 17.33 8.80
C GLY A 74 2.86 18.11 8.53
N GLY A 75 1.73 17.46 8.80
CA GLY A 75 0.42 18.02 8.49
C GLY A 75 0.43 19.50 8.82
N SER A 76 0.11 20.32 7.83
CA SER A 76 -0.05 21.75 8.00
C SER A 76 -1.01 21.91 9.18
N GLY A 77 -0.47 22.37 10.31
CA GLY A 77 -1.29 22.80 11.43
C GLY A 77 -2.35 23.73 10.85
N SER A 78 -3.60 23.53 11.28
CA SER A 78 -4.74 24.38 10.94
C SER A 78 -4.29 25.84 10.85
N VAL A 79 -4.52 26.45 9.69
CA VAL A 79 -4.11 27.81 9.37
C VAL A 79 -4.87 28.78 10.29
N GLY A 80 -4.34 29.03 11.48
CA GLY A 80 -4.51 30.30 12.17
C GLY A 80 -3.55 31.28 11.49
N GLY A 81 -4.09 32.27 10.79
CA GLY A 81 -3.31 33.15 9.91
C GLY A 81 -2.06 33.74 10.57
N GLY A 82 -0.91 33.54 9.93
CA GLY A 82 0.35 34.20 10.27
C GLY A 82 1.58 33.29 10.21
N TYR A 83 2.28 33.36 9.08
CA TYR A 83 3.67 32.95 8.83
C TYR A 83 3.98 31.48 8.50
N SER A 84 4.75 31.34 7.40
CA SER A 84 5.21 30.12 6.74
C SER A 84 6.18 29.31 7.61
N GLY A 85 5.90 28.01 7.78
CA GLY A 85 6.76 27.06 8.48
C GLY A 85 8.09 26.82 7.74
N GLY A 86 9.19 26.74 8.49
CA GLY A 86 10.51 26.45 7.97
C GLY A 86 10.66 25.00 7.48
N ASN A 87 11.55 24.81 6.51
CA ASN A 87 11.92 23.49 5.97
C ASN A 87 12.48 22.58 7.07
N GLY A 88 11.97 21.35 7.16
CA GLY A 88 12.45 20.34 8.09
C GLY A 88 13.96 20.06 7.91
N GLY A 89 14.67 19.92 9.03
CA GLY A 89 16.09 19.60 9.04
C GLY A 89 16.38 18.25 8.34
N ASN A 90 17.41 18.25 7.50
CA ASN A 90 17.90 17.08 6.79
C ASN A 90 18.72 16.22 7.78
N GLY A 91 18.05 15.36 8.56
CA GLY A 91 18.76 14.44 9.47
C GLY A 91 19.49 13.35 8.69
N SER A 92 20.76 13.11 9.04
CA SER A 92 21.57 12.06 8.42
C SER A 92 20.95 10.68 8.68
N ALA A 93 20.70 9.92 7.62
CA ALA A 93 20.23 8.54 7.72
C ALA A 93 21.34 7.70 8.37
N ASN A 94 21.09 7.21 9.59
CA ASN A 94 22.00 6.26 10.23
C ASN A 94 21.76 4.88 9.62
N ALA A 95 22.83 4.13 9.34
CA ALA A 95 22.76 2.85 8.62
C ALA A 95 21.85 1.81 9.33
N ASP A 96 21.60 1.99 10.64
CA ASP A 96 20.98 0.99 11.50
C ASP A 96 19.74 1.48 12.31
N GLY A 97 18.89 2.33 11.72
CA GLY A 97 17.43 2.20 11.98
C GLY A 97 16.71 3.23 12.86
N SER A 98 17.28 4.39 13.15
CA SER A 98 16.51 5.53 13.68
C SER A 98 16.99 6.86 13.12
N GLY A 99 16.10 7.61 12.49
CA GLY A 99 16.38 8.98 12.06
C GLY A 99 16.60 9.91 13.26
N ALA A 100 17.37 10.98 13.09
CA ALA A 100 17.52 12.03 14.11
C ALA A 100 16.23 12.84 14.27
N ALA A 101 15.82 13.12 15.51
CA ALA A 101 14.65 13.94 15.82
C ALA A 101 14.82 15.37 15.27
N GLY A 102 13.72 15.97 14.82
CA GLY A 102 13.75 17.35 14.33
C GLY A 102 14.09 18.35 15.46
N ALA A 103 14.85 19.41 15.13
CA ALA A 103 15.12 20.51 16.06
C ALA A 103 13.83 21.25 16.45
N ALA A 104 13.73 21.67 17.72
CA ALA A 104 12.67 22.57 18.17
C ALA A 104 12.80 23.93 17.49
N GLY A 105 11.67 24.55 17.12
CA GLY A 105 11.68 25.89 16.55
C GLY A 105 12.20 26.93 17.55
N SER A 106 12.91 27.95 17.07
CA SER A 106 13.36 29.09 17.88
C SER A 106 12.34 30.22 17.83
N GLY A 107 11.72 30.53 18.97
CA GLY A 107 10.98 31.77 19.26
C GLY A 107 9.78 32.11 18.36
N GLY A 108 8.57 32.02 18.91
CA GLY A 108 7.36 32.73 18.46
C GLY A 108 6.81 32.52 17.04
N GLY A 109 7.54 31.92 16.09
CA GLY A 109 7.15 31.99 14.67
C GLY A 109 7.49 30.81 13.76
N ALA A 110 8.14 29.75 14.23
CA ALA A 110 8.33 28.54 13.41
C ALA A 110 8.06 27.28 14.22
N GLY A 111 7.27 26.36 13.66
CA GLY A 111 7.02 25.06 14.25
C GLY A 111 8.27 24.17 14.28
N GLY A 112 8.20 23.06 15.02
CA GLY A 112 9.31 22.10 15.11
C GLY A 112 9.70 21.52 13.73
N SER A 113 10.96 21.13 13.59
CA SER A 113 11.45 20.51 12.35
C SER A 113 10.82 19.14 12.13
N GLY A 114 10.70 18.73 10.86
CA GLY A 114 10.35 17.35 10.50
C GLY A 114 11.38 16.33 11.02
N GLY A 115 10.92 15.12 11.30
CA GLY A 115 11.78 14.00 11.66
C GLY A 115 12.45 13.37 10.44
N ALA A 116 13.66 12.86 10.62
CA ALA A 116 14.40 12.17 9.57
C ALA A 116 13.85 10.77 9.25
N VAL A 117 14.15 10.28 8.05
CA VAL A 117 13.83 8.91 7.62
C VAL A 117 14.67 7.90 8.40
N GLY A 118 14.05 6.80 8.85
CA GLY A 118 14.74 5.74 9.58
C GLY A 118 15.71 4.93 8.71
N LYS A 119 15.26 4.50 7.52
CA LYS A 119 16.07 3.74 6.55
C LYS A 119 15.78 4.18 5.11
N THR A 120 16.82 4.57 4.39
CA THR A 120 16.74 4.76 2.93
C THR A 120 17.19 3.48 2.23
N VAL A 121 16.35 2.95 1.35
CA VAL A 121 16.57 1.68 0.64
C VAL A 121 16.87 1.97 -0.84
N THR A 122 18.14 1.86 -1.20
CA THR A 122 18.64 2.11 -2.57
C THR A 122 18.99 0.81 -3.32
N SER A 123 19.04 -0.32 -2.63
CA SER A 123 19.24 -1.65 -3.19
C SER A 123 18.38 -2.67 -2.47
N SER A 124 18.10 -3.80 -3.13
CA SER A 124 17.21 -4.82 -2.57
C SER A 124 17.76 -5.37 -1.26
N THR A 125 16.94 -5.37 -0.22
CA THR A 125 17.40 -5.65 1.15
C THR A 125 16.27 -6.22 2.00
N SER A 126 16.67 -6.80 3.15
CA SER A 126 15.76 -7.18 4.23
C SER A 126 16.01 -6.29 5.45
N THR A 127 15.00 -6.12 6.29
CA THR A 127 15.21 -5.58 7.64
C THR A 127 15.97 -6.57 8.51
N THR A 128 17.01 -6.10 9.19
CA THR A 128 17.78 -6.88 10.19
C THR A 128 17.34 -6.61 11.62
N GLY A 129 16.43 -5.65 11.81
CA GLY A 129 15.86 -5.27 13.09
C GLY A 129 14.72 -4.27 12.89
N ASN A 130 14.23 -3.70 13.99
CA ASN A 130 13.20 -2.66 13.95
C ASN A 130 13.76 -1.39 13.29
N VAL A 131 12.93 -0.71 12.50
CA VAL A 131 13.27 0.56 11.84
C VAL A 131 12.24 1.60 12.23
N ALA A 132 12.68 2.78 12.67
CA ALA A 132 11.79 3.87 13.04
C ALA A 132 12.19 5.19 12.37
N GLY A 133 11.19 5.90 11.86
CA GLY A 133 11.34 7.31 11.48
C GLY A 133 11.52 8.16 12.74
N ALA A 134 12.20 9.28 12.60
CA ALA A 134 12.41 10.17 13.73
C ALA A 134 11.13 10.92 14.11
N ASN A 135 11.00 11.27 15.38
CA ASN A 135 9.90 12.13 15.79
C ASN A 135 10.11 13.57 15.30
N GLY A 136 9.00 14.27 15.07
CA GLY A 136 9.01 15.70 14.80
C GLY A 136 9.41 16.51 16.03
N GLY A 137 10.04 17.66 15.78
CA GLY A 137 10.45 18.59 16.84
C GLY A 137 9.25 19.18 17.58
N LEU A 138 9.45 19.58 18.84
CA LEU A 138 8.41 20.27 19.61
C LEU A 138 8.19 21.69 19.08
N GLY A 139 6.98 22.20 19.33
CA GLY A 139 6.64 23.59 19.10
C GLY A 139 7.43 24.55 19.99
N ALA A 140 7.63 25.76 19.48
CA ALA A 140 8.39 26.80 20.17
C ALA A 140 7.49 27.60 21.13
N SER A 141 7.92 27.78 22.37
CA SER A 141 7.26 28.70 23.29
C SER A 141 7.42 30.16 22.84
N GLY A 142 6.38 30.97 22.97
CA GLY A 142 6.37 32.40 22.67
C GLY A 142 5.35 33.11 23.56
N GLY A 143 5.54 34.43 23.80
CA GLY A 143 4.78 35.16 24.81
C GLY A 143 3.27 35.26 24.52
N TYR A 144 2.91 35.61 23.29
CA TYR A 144 1.51 35.77 22.88
C TYR A 144 1.00 34.61 22.01
N TYR A 145 1.86 34.11 21.12
CA TYR A 145 1.60 32.97 20.25
C TYR A 145 2.76 31.98 20.33
N THR A 146 2.42 30.71 20.21
CA THR A 146 3.38 29.60 20.31
C THR A 146 3.41 28.77 19.03
N GLY A 147 4.58 28.25 18.67
CA GLY A 147 4.77 27.44 17.47
C GLY A 147 4.15 26.05 17.55
N GLY A 148 3.77 25.50 16.40
CA GLY A 148 3.28 24.13 16.26
C GLY A 148 4.38 23.07 16.31
N GLY A 149 4.03 21.81 16.51
CA GLY A 149 4.96 20.69 16.44
C GLY A 149 5.33 20.29 15.01
N GLY A 150 6.51 19.71 14.85
CA GLY A 150 7.02 19.21 13.58
C GLY A 150 6.43 17.85 13.17
N GLY A 151 6.51 17.52 11.89
CA GLY A 151 6.07 16.20 11.39
C GLY A 151 7.02 15.06 11.77
N GLY A 152 6.51 13.85 11.92
CA GLY A 152 7.34 12.66 12.05
C GLY A 152 7.94 12.21 10.71
N GLY A 153 9.14 11.65 10.76
CA GLY A 153 9.84 11.09 9.59
C GLY A 153 9.30 9.72 9.17
N ALA A 154 9.55 9.31 7.94
CA ALA A 154 9.17 7.98 7.48
C ALA A 154 10.02 6.88 8.13
N GLY A 155 9.45 5.69 8.38
CA GLY A 155 10.23 4.54 8.83
C GLY A 155 11.25 4.11 7.78
N ALA A 156 10.78 3.79 6.58
CA ALA A 156 11.64 3.50 5.45
C ALA A 156 11.18 4.19 4.16
N VAL A 157 12.12 4.50 3.27
CA VAL A 157 11.85 5.02 1.92
C VAL A 157 12.55 4.14 0.89
N VAL A 158 11.79 3.63 -0.06
CA VAL A 158 12.29 2.88 -1.22
C VAL A 158 12.10 3.73 -2.47
N SER A 159 13.20 4.27 -3.01
CA SER A 159 13.18 5.26 -4.09
C SER A 159 13.69 4.74 -5.43
N ASN A 160 14.51 3.69 -5.43
CA ASN A 160 15.15 3.19 -6.64
C ASN A 160 14.25 2.22 -7.39
N ALA A 161 14.26 2.32 -8.72
CA ALA A 161 13.48 1.44 -9.58
C ALA A 161 13.84 -0.03 -9.37
N GLY A 162 12.85 -0.93 -9.40
CA GLY A 162 13.05 -2.38 -9.28
C GLY A 162 13.58 -2.87 -7.93
N THR A 163 13.65 -2.01 -6.92
CA THR A 163 14.20 -2.36 -5.60
C THR A 163 13.18 -3.08 -4.75
N GLN A 164 13.62 -4.12 -4.03
CA GLN A 164 12.79 -4.88 -3.10
C GLN A 164 13.16 -4.62 -1.63
N LEU A 165 12.16 -4.34 -0.79
CA LEU A 165 12.28 -4.36 0.66
C LEU A 165 11.51 -5.56 1.23
N SER A 166 12.20 -6.43 1.97
CA SER A 166 11.58 -7.50 2.75
C SER A 166 11.57 -7.11 4.24
N ASN A 167 10.40 -6.89 4.82
CA ASN A 167 10.24 -6.58 6.23
C ASN A 167 9.83 -7.82 7.03
N THR A 168 10.63 -8.21 8.02
CA THR A 168 10.32 -9.30 8.97
C THR A 168 10.16 -8.79 10.41
N PHE A 169 10.44 -7.51 10.64
CA PHE A 169 10.40 -6.86 11.95
C PHE A 169 9.34 -5.75 11.96
N THR A 170 9.48 -4.78 12.86
CA THR A 170 8.63 -3.59 12.86
C THR A 170 9.30 -2.45 12.10
N ILE A 171 8.60 -1.89 11.11
CA ILE A 171 8.92 -0.58 10.52
C ILE A 171 7.85 0.41 10.96
N SER A 172 8.23 1.47 11.67
CA SER A 172 7.30 2.50 12.13
C SER A 172 7.68 3.89 11.61
N GLY A 173 6.68 4.67 11.21
CA GLY A 173 6.85 6.11 11.05
C GLY A 173 7.12 6.77 12.39
N GLY A 174 7.86 7.88 12.36
CA GLY A 174 8.08 8.71 13.54
C GLY A 174 6.82 9.45 13.95
N ASN A 175 6.70 9.78 15.23
CA ASN A 175 5.55 10.53 15.73
C ASN A 175 5.68 12.02 15.40
N GLY A 176 4.55 12.71 15.25
CA GLY A 176 4.53 14.16 15.21
C GLY A 176 4.94 14.78 16.55
N GLY A 177 5.59 15.93 16.49
CA GLY A 177 5.94 16.73 17.65
C GLY A 177 4.70 17.40 18.25
N SER A 178 4.73 17.67 19.54
CA SER A 178 3.63 18.40 20.19
C SER A 178 3.75 19.90 19.95
N GLY A 179 2.62 20.60 19.83
CA GLY A 179 2.58 22.06 19.82
C GLY A 179 2.93 22.66 21.18
N ALA A 180 3.44 23.89 21.19
CA ALA A 180 3.74 24.59 22.43
C ALA A 180 2.47 25.16 23.09
N SER A 181 2.49 25.23 24.43
CA SER A 181 1.36 25.72 25.23
C SER A 181 1.48 27.22 25.48
N SER A 182 0.36 27.95 25.45
CA SER A 182 0.27 29.40 25.68
C SER A 182 -0.65 29.72 26.85
N SER A 183 -0.30 30.68 27.70
CA SER A 183 -1.15 31.12 28.81
C SER A 183 -2.09 32.27 28.46
N GLN A 184 -1.99 32.86 27.26
CA GLN A 184 -2.65 34.14 26.95
C GLN A 184 -3.60 34.07 25.76
N TYR A 185 -3.12 33.66 24.59
CA TYR A 185 -3.92 33.63 23.36
C TYR A 185 -3.83 32.25 22.70
N GLY A 186 -3.08 32.10 21.61
CA GLY A 186 -3.07 30.88 20.81
C GLY A 186 -1.99 29.88 21.20
N SER A 187 -2.38 28.61 21.39
CA SER A 187 -1.46 27.48 21.55
C SER A 187 -1.11 26.85 20.20
N GLY A 188 0.07 26.25 20.07
CA GLY A 188 0.52 25.64 18.83
C GLY A 188 -0.19 24.32 18.51
N GLY A 189 -0.43 24.02 17.24
CA GLY A 189 -0.96 22.71 16.82
C GLY A 189 0.08 21.58 16.93
N GLY A 190 -0.35 20.33 17.00
CA GLY A 190 0.51 19.15 16.93
C GLY A 190 0.89 18.81 15.49
N GLY A 191 2.09 18.24 15.30
CA GLY A 191 2.57 17.80 14.00
C GLY A 191 1.97 16.46 13.57
N GLY A 192 1.92 16.18 12.26
CA GLY A 192 1.47 14.88 11.75
C GLY A 192 2.49 13.76 11.97
N GLY A 193 2.03 12.52 12.09
CA GLY A 193 2.89 11.32 12.12
C GLY A 193 3.45 10.97 10.75
N GLY A 194 4.65 10.38 10.73
CA GLY A 194 5.33 9.94 9.51
C GLY A 194 4.78 8.62 8.96
N ALA A 195 5.01 8.35 7.68
CA ALA A 195 4.62 7.07 7.10
C ALA A 195 5.48 5.92 7.63
N GLY A 196 4.96 4.69 7.72
CA GLY A 196 5.77 3.51 8.00
C GLY A 196 6.77 3.26 6.88
N ILE A 197 6.26 3.05 5.67
CA ILE A 197 7.08 2.89 4.45
C ILE A 197 6.56 3.82 3.36
N ILE A 198 7.47 4.42 2.60
CA ILE A 198 7.18 5.13 1.36
C ILE A 198 7.80 4.38 0.18
N LEU A 199 7.00 4.04 -0.83
CA LEU A 199 7.40 3.37 -2.06
C LEU A 199 7.26 4.37 -3.23
N ASN A 200 8.35 5.08 -3.53
CA ASN A 200 8.38 6.12 -4.58
C ASN A 200 9.04 5.64 -5.87
N GLY A 201 9.91 4.62 -5.79
CA GLY A 201 10.54 4.05 -6.98
C GLY A 201 9.52 3.29 -7.85
N THR A 202 9.72 3.34 -9.16
CA THR A 202 8.96 2.51 -10.09
C THR A 202 9.31 1.03 -9.91
N THR A 203 8.36 0.13 -10.16
CA THR A 203 8.53 -1.33 -10.06
C THR A 203 9.10 -1.83 -8.72
N THR A 204 8.96 -1.02 -7.66
CA THR A 204 9.43 -1.40 -6.32
C THR A 204 8.57 -2.51 -5.74
N ARG A 205 9.17 -3.32 -4.86
CA ARG A 205 8.51 -4.47 -4.25
C ARG A 205 8.61 -4.39 -2.73
N LEU A 206 7.48 -4.54 -2.05
CA LEU A 206 7.44 -4.71 -0.60
C LEU A 206 6.94 -6.12 -0.28
N GLY A 207 7.78 -6.92 0.37
CA GLY A 207 7.36 -8.12 1.06
C GLY A 207 7.23 -7.83 2.55
N ASN A 208 6.02 -7.67 3.07
CA ASN A 208 5.79 -7.48 4.50
C ASN A 208 5.41 -8.80 5.17
N TYR A 209 6.28 -9.28 6.04
CA TYR A 209 6.10 -10.45 6.90
C TYR A 209 6.00 -10.06 8.39
N GLY A 210 6.45 -8.85 8.73
CA GLY A 210 6.38 -8.27 10.08
C GLY A 210 5.28 -7.22 10.21
N THR A 211 5.58 -6.14 10.93
CA THR A 211 4.66 -5.04 11.18
C THR A 211 5.12 -3.78 10.47
N VAL A 212 4.21 -3.09 9.78
CA VAL A 212 4.41 -1.74 9.26
C VAL A 212 3.37 -0.82 9.88
N LYS A 213 3.82 0.26 10.52
CA LYS A 213 2.93 1.18 11.23
C LYS A 213 3.22 2.63 10.88
N GLY A 214 2.18 3.42 10.61
CA GLY A 214 2.32 4.87 10.55
C GLY A 214 2.58 5.47 11.93
N GLY A 215 3.35 6.56 12.00
CA GLY A 215 3.62 7.28 13.24
C GLY A 215 2.38 7.96 13.82
N ALA A 216 2.35 8.19 15.12
CA ALA A 216 1.25 8.92 15.74
C ALA A 216 1.33 10.42 15.42
N GLY A 217 0.19 11.11 15.38
CA GLY A 217 0.16 12.57 15.42
C GLY A 217 0.58 13.11 16.78
N GLY A 218 1.15 14.31 16.79
CA GLY A 218 1.54 15.01 18.01
C GLY A 218 0.35 15.68 18.70
N ASN A 219 0.48 15.99 19.98
CA ASN A 219 -0.56 16.69 20.72
C ASN A 219 -0.59 18.18 20.36
N GLY A 220 -1.77 18.79 20.40
CA GLY A 220 -1.87 20.25 20.41
C GLY A 220 -1.37 20.83 21.73
N GLY A 221 -0.94 22.08 21.69
CA GLY A 221 -0.57 22.85 22.87
C GLY A 221 -1.79 23.19 23.72
N THR A 222 -1.57 23.36 25.02
CA THR A 222 -2.61 23.73 25.99
C THR A 222 -2.66 25.24 26.20
N GLY A 223 -3.85 25.79 26.46
CA GLY A 223 -4.04 27.22 26.70
C GLY A 223 -5.50 27.65 26.60
N PRO A 224 -5.80 28.95 26.78
CA PRO A 224 -7.17 29.49 26.64
C PRO A 224 -7.79 29.14 25.27
N TYR A 225 -6.94 29.10 24.23
CA TYR A 225 -7.28 28.58 22.92
C TYR A 225 -6.30 27.43 22.59
N PRO A 226 -6.67 26.16 22.89
CA PRO A 226 -5.78 25.02 22.70
C PRO A 226 -5.55 24.74 21.21
N GLY A 227 -4.35 24.25 20.89
CA GLY A 227 -4.01 23.84 19.54
C GLY A 227 -4.69 22.52 19.18
N ALA A 228 -4.99 22.33 17.89
CA ALA A 228 -5.42 21.03 17.40
C ALA A 228 -4.27 20.01 17.48
N GLY A 229 -4.56 18.74 17.77
CA GLY A 229 -3.58 17.67 17.62
C GLY A 229 -3.31 17.33 16.15
N GLY A 230 -2.23 16.61 15.91
CA GLY A 230 -1.82 16.15 14.60
C GLY A 230 -2.53 14.85 14.17
N ASN A 231 -2.50 14.59 12.88
CA ASN A 231 -3.01 13.36 12.28
C ASN A 231 -1.98 12.22 12.36
N GLY A 232 -2.46 10.99 12.37
CA GLY A 232 -1.60 9.80 12.26
C GLY A 232 -1.03 9.63 10.85
N GLY A 233 0.15 9.05 10.76
CA GLY A 233 0.82 8.74 9.50
C GLY A 233 0.25 7.49 8.82
N THR A 234 0.48 7.34 7.53
CA THR A 234 0.07 6.16 6.77
C THR A 234 0.98 4.96 7.08
N GLY A 235 0.47 3.73 7.11
CA GLY A 235 1.32 2.54 7.20
C GLY A 235 2.27 2.42 5.99
N VAL A 236 1.72 2.24 4.80
CA VAL A 236 2.46 2.22 3.53
C VAL A 236 1.90 3.27 2.56
N LEU A 237 2.76 4.14 2.04
CA LEU A 237 2.42 5.13 1.02
C LEU A 237 3.07 4.75 -0.32
N VAL A 238 2.26 4.57 -1.36
CA VAL A 238 2.71 4.25 -2.73
C VAL A 238 2.60 5.48 -3.60
N GLY A 239 3.76 6.03 -3.98
CA GLY A 239 3.89 7.12 -4.96
C GLY A 239 4.42 6.65 -6.31
N GLY A 240 5.19 5.55 -6.35
CA GLY A 240 5.78 4.99 -7.56
C GLY A 240 4.79 4.18 -8.41
N ALA A 241 5.11 3.98 -9.69
CA ALA A 241 4.34 3.16 -10.62
C ALA A 241 4.77 1.69 -10.57
N GLY A 242 3.87 0.74 -10.88
CA GLY A 242 4.23 -0.69 -10.99
C GLY A 242 4.64 -1.35 -9.67
N VAL A 243 4.25 -0.77 -8.53
CA VAL A 243 4.61 -1.25 -7.21
C VAL A 243 3.89 -2.54 -6.89
N THR A 244 4.64 -3.52 -6.37
CA THR A 244 4.08 -4.78 -5.88
C THR A 244 4.16 -4.85 -4.37
N ILE A 245 3.04 -5.01 -3.69
CA ILE A 245 2.98 -5.23 -2.24
C ILE A 245 2.46 -6.64 -1.99
N VAL A 246 3.24 -7.43 -1.25
CA VAL A 246 2.83 -8.73 -0.71
C VAL A 246 2.81 -8.59 0.80
N ASN A 247 1.61 -8.52 1.38
CA ASN A 247 1.41 -8.42 2.82
C ASN A 247 0.99 -9.78 3.40
N THR A 248 1.86 -10.36 4.20
CA THR A 248 1.60 -11.55 5.05
C THR A 248 1.71 -11.22 6.53
N GLY A 249 2.17 -10.01 6.86
CA GLY A 249 2.21 -9.45 8.21
C GLY A 249 1.08 -8.45 8.47
N THR A 250 1.36 -7.44 9.29
CA THR A 250 0.41 -6.37 9.61
C THR A 250 0.84 -5.05 8.98
N ILE A 251 -0.08 -4.35 8.32
CA ILE A 251 0.08 -2.95 7.91
C ILE A 251 -1.00 -2.14 8.63
N SER A 252 -0.61 -1.10 9.34
CA SER A 252 -1.55 -0.23 10.05
C SER A 252 -1.22 1.25 9.93
N GLY A 253 -2.25 2.09 9.90
CA GLY A 253 -2.07 3.53 10.06
C GLY A 253 -1.67 3.93 11.48
N GLY A 254 -1.15 5.14 11.62
CA GLY A 254 -0.86 5.77 12.90
C GLY A 254 -2.09 6.35 13.56
N THR A 255 -2.01 6.59 14.86
CA THR A 255 -3.07 7.25 15.64
C THR A 255 -2.93 8.77 15.57
N GLY A 256 -4.00 9.52 15.80
CA GLY A 256 -3.98 10.98 15.84
C GLY A 256 -5.38 11.53 16.00
N VAL A 257 -5.55 12.85 15.88
CA VAL A 257 -6.89 13.47 15.84
C VAL A 257 -7.68 12.87 14.68
N VAL A 258 -7.03 12.72 13.53
CA VAL A 258 -7.47 11.82 12.49
C VAL A 258 -6.46 10.69 12.34
N GLY A 259 -6.91 9.44 12.44
CA GLY A 259 -6.06 8.27 12.21
C GLY A 259 -5.51 8.23 10.78
N GLY A 260 -4.27 7.78 10.64
CA GLY A 260 -3.66 7.54 9.34
C GLY A 260 -4.24 6.29 8.68
N SER A 261 -4.13 6.19 7.36
CA SER A 261 -4.60 5.02 6.62
C SER A 261 -3.60 3.86 6.71
N GLY A 262 -4.06 2.62 6.52
CA GLY A 262 -3.15 1.46 6.49
C GLY A 262 -2.23 1.51 5.27
N LEU A 263 -2.83 1.55 4.09
CA LEU A 263 -2.19 1.61 2.79
C LEU A 263 -2.82 2.73 1.96
N VAL A 264 -2.00 3.55 1.32
CA VAL A 264 -2.43 4.61 0.41
C VAL A 264 -1.71 4.45 -0.92
N VAL A 265 -2.47 4.46 -2.02
CA VAL A 265 -1.95 4.48 -3.39
C VAL A 265 -2.32 5.79 -4.06
N ASN A 266 -1.31 6.59 -4.40
CA ASN A 266 -1.46 7.90 -5.03
C ASN A 266 -0.82 7.95 -6.43
N SER A 267 -0.20 6.88 -6.91
CA SER A 267 0.44 6.90 -8.22
C SER A 267 -0.62 6.91 -9.34
N GLY A 268 -0.60 7.95 -10.18
CA GLY A 268 -1.49 8.03 -11.35
C GLY A 268 -1.17 7.02 -12.46
N ALA A 269 -0.05 6.31 -12.38
CA ALA A 269 0.35 5.30 -13.34
C ALA A 269 -0.18 3.91 -12.98
N SER A 270 -0.55 3.13 -13.99
CA SER A 270 -1.07 1.77 -13.88
C SER A 270 0.01 0.74 -13.52
N ALA A 271 -0.42 -0.47 -13.13
CA ALA A 271 0.38 -1.65 -12.76
C ALA A 271 0.69 -1.89 -11.27
N ASN A 272 0.12 -1.14 -10.33
CA ASN A 272 0.27 -1.53 -8.93
C ASN A 272 -0.51 -2.80 -8.61
N THR A 273 0.13 -3.71 -7.88
CA THR A 273 -0.47 -4.97 -7.44
C THR A 273 -0.32 -5.11 -5.94
N ILE A 274 -1.43 -5.32 -5.25
CA ILE A 274 -1.47 -5.50 -3.80
C ILE A 274 -2.08 -6.86 -3.52
N THR A 275 -1.34 -7.70 -2.81
CA THR A 275 -1.82 -8.98 -2.29
C THR A 275 -1.76 -8.92 -0.77
N ASN A 276 -2.91 -9.05 -0.13
CA ASN A 276 -3.04 -9.14 1.30
C ASN A 276 -3.45 -10.55 1.70
N SER A 277 -2.67 -11.19 2.56
CA SER A 277 -2.97 -12.51 3.14
C SER A 277 -2.98 -12.48 4.66
N ASN A 278 -2.89 -11.30 5.28
CA ASN A 278 -3.02 -11.09 6.72
C ASN A 278 -3.66 -9.72 6.95
N ILE A 279 -3.16 -8.85 7.83
CA ILE A 279 -3.91 -7.65 8.24
C ILE A 279 -3.42 -6.40 7.51
N ILE A 280 -4.37 -5.66 6.90
CA ILE A 280 -4.26 -4.23 6.60
C ILE A 280 -5.36 -3.54 7.39
N SER A 281 -5.02 -2.62 8.28
CA SER A 281 -6.02 -1.97 9.14
C SER A 281 -5.77 -0.49 9.42
N SER A 282 -6.82 0.23 9.77
CA SER A 282 -6.75 1.61 10.25
C SER A 282 -8.03 1.95 10.99
N SER A 283 -8.00 2.91 11.92
CA SER A 283 -9.23 3.45 12.51
C SER A 283 -10.09 4.24 11.52
N ARG A 284 -9.50 4.73 10.41
CA ARG A 284 -10.19 5.50 9.37
C ARG A 284 -10.41 4.66 8.11
N THR A 285 -9.42 4.62 7.23
CA THR A 285 -9.51 3.87 5.98
C THR A 285 -8.34 2.90 5.87
N ALA A 286 -8.61 1.61 5.72
CA ALA A 286 -7.55 0.62 5.66
C ALA A 286 -6.75 0.74 4.35
N VAL A 287 -7.45 0.76 3.22
CA VAL A 287 -6.86 0.95 1.88
C VAL A 287 -7.49 2.17 1.20
N VAL A 288 -6.68 3.15 0.83
CA VAL A 288 -7.09 4.30 0.01
C VAL A 288 -6.44 4.17 -1.36
N ASN A 289 -7.24 4.23 -2.41
CA ASN A 289 -6.75 4.33 -3.78
C ASN A 289 -7.22 5.65 -4.41
N ASN A 290 -6.28 6.59 -4.54
CA ASN A 290 -6.45 7.81 -5.33
C ASN A 290 -5.75 7.70 -6.70
N GLY A 291 -5.03 6.62 -6.95
CA GLY A 291 -4.25 6.38 -8.16
C GLY A 291 -4.80 5.21 -8.98
N SER A 292 -3.91 4.36 -9.47
CA SER A 292 -4.28 3.15 -10.20
C SER A 292 -3.76 1.89 -9.50
N ILE A 293 -4.64 0.92 -9.30
CA ILE A 293 -4.33 -0.44 -8.87
C ILE A 293 -4.81 -1.38 -9.95
N THR A 294 -3.93 -2.23 -10.47
CA THR A 294 -4.34 -3.26 -11.42
C THR A 294 -5.07 -4.39 -10.71
N ASN A 295 -4.48 -4.90 -9.62
CA ASN A 295 -5.06 -5.97 -8.82
C ASN A 295 -4.94 -5.65 -7.33
N LEU A 296 -6.07 -5.61 -6.64
CA LEU A 296 -6.16 -5.64 -5.19
C LEU A 296 -6.76 -7.00 -4.79
N THR A 297 -5.92 -7.89 -4.26
CA THR A 297 -6.33 -9.22 -3.83
C THR A 297 -6.28 -9.30 -2.32
N ASN A 298 -7.42 -9.57 -1.68
CA ASN A 298 -7.50 -9.97 -0.29
C ASN A 298 -7.70 -11.50 -0.22
N SER A 299 -6.59 -12.22 -0.08
CA SER A 299 -6.53 -13.68 -0.05
C SER A 299 -7.29 -14.27 1.14
N LEU A 300 -7.50 -15.58 1.13
CA LEU A 300 -8.02 -16.32 2.28
C LEU A 300 -7.17 -16.04 3.53
N GLY A 301 -7.83 -15.77 4.66
CA GLY A 301 -7.17 -15.35 5.91
C GLY A 301 -6.74 -13.88 5.96
N GLY A 302 -6.75 -13.18 4.82
CA GLY A 302 -6.52 -11.75 4.74
C GLY A 302 -7.67 -10.95 5.35
N GLN A 303 -7.34 -9.87 6.05
CA GLN A 303 -8.25 -8.92 6.65
C GLN A 303 -7.91 -7.50 6.18
N ILE A 304 -8.90 -6.79 5.66
CA ILE A 304 -8.82 -5.36 5.38
C ILE A 304 -9.90 -4.69 6.24
N ASN A 305 -9.48 -3.97 7.28
CA ASN A 305 -10.39 -3.49 8.33
C ASN A 305 -10.24 -1.98 8.61
N GLY A 306 -11.33 -1.23 8.53
CA GLY A 306 -11.35 0.16 8.98
C GLY A 306 -12.75 0.71 9.20
N ALA A 307 -12.91 2.02 9.37
CA ALA A 307 -14.23 2.63 9.31
C ALA A 307 -14.81 2.50 7.88
N THR A 308 -13.97 2.81 6.90
CA THR A 308 -14.11 2.33 5.52
C THR A 308 -12.99 1.33 5.26
N ALA A 309 -13.29 0.11 4.82
CA ALA A 309 -12.20 -0.85 4.57
C ALA A 309 -11.40 -0.45 3.32
N ILE A 310 -12.10 -0.23 2.20
CA ILE A 310 -11.50 0.17 0.93
C ILE A 310 -12.20 1.43 0.43
N SER A 311 -11.44 2.50 0.18
CA SER A 311 -11.92 3.72 -0.46
C SER A 311 -11.23 3.89 -1.80
N ASN A 312 -12.00 3.83 -2.89
CA ASN A 312 -11.51 4.02 -4.24
C ASN A 312 -12.08 5.29 -4.86
N THR A 313 -11.21 6.29 -5.06
CA THR A 313 -11.48 7.48 -5.87
C THR A 313 -10.76 7.41 -7.23
N GLY A 314 -9.76 6.53 -7.36
CA GLY A 314 -9.03 6.25 -8.58
C GLY A 314 -9.55 5.04 -9.36
N THR A 315 -8.64 4.25 -9.92
CA THR A 315 -8.98 3.05 -10.72
C THR A 315 -8.52 1.77 -10.04
N ILE A 316 -9.39 0.77 -9.97
CA ILE A 316 -9.04 -0.61 -9.64
C ILE A 316 -9.44 -1.48 -10.83
N GLY A 317 -8.50 -2.21 -11.41
CA GLY A 317 -8.81 -3.21 -12.43
C GLY A 317 -9.64 -4.33 -11.82
N THR A 318 -9.02 -5.14 -10.97
CA THR A 318 -9.71 -6.21 -10.24
C THR A 318 -9.57 -6.03 -8.73
N LEU A 319 -10.72 -6.00 -8.03
CA LEU A 319 -10.82 -6.21 -6.60
C LEU A 319 -11.28 -7.64 -6.35
N SER A 320 -10.37 -8.50 -5.86
CA SER A 320 -10.66 -9.92 -5.58
C SER A 320 -10.60 -10.19 -4.08
N THR A 321 -11.68 -10.73 -3.51
CA THR A 321 -11.81 -10.99 -2.08
C THR A 321 -12.12 -12.46 -1.82
N GLN A 322 -11.24 -13.14 -1.09
CA GLN A 322 -11.44 -14.46 -0.46
C GLN A 322 -11.33 -14.39 1.06
N GLY A 323 -10.76 -13.30 1.59
CA GLY A 323 -10.70 -13.00 3.01
C GLY A 323 -11.81 -12.06 3.47
N LEU A 324 -11.56 -11.38 4.58
CA LEU A 324 -12.48 -10.44 5.20
C LEU A 324 -12.16 -8.99 4.80
N VAL A 325 -13.16 -8.26 4.32
CA VAL A 325 -13.12 -6.81 4.06
C VAL A 325 -14.23 -6.18 4.90
N THR A 326 -13.86 -5.53 6.00
CA THR A 326 -14.84 -5.02 6.99
C THR A 326 -14.68 -3.53 7.23
N GLY A 327 -15.73 -2.78 6.93
CA GLY A 327 -15.93 -1.43 7.40
C GLY A 327 -16.79 -1.41 8.66
N THR A 328 -16.48 -0.58 9.65
CA THR A 328 -17.49 -0.28 10.68
C THR A 328 -18.67 0.49 10.09
N SER A 329 -18.42 1.31 9.05
CA SER A 329 -19.44 2.00 8.26
C SER A 329 -19.60 1.37 6.88
N THR A 330 -18.51 1.28 6.11
CA THR A 330 -18.57 0.89 4.69
C THR A 330 -17.49 -0.12 4.34
N GLY A 331 -17.85 -1.27 3.79
CA GLY A 331 -16.86 -2.26 3.32
C GLY A 331 -16.04 -1.70 2.16
N VAL A 332 -16.68 -1.50 1.01
CA VAL A 332 -16.06 -0.91 -0.18
C VAL A 332 -16.81 0.36 -0.56
N SER A 333 -16.10 1.50 -0.55
CA SER A 333 -16.61 2.77 -1.07
C SER A 333 -15.93 3.07 -2.40
N ASN A 334 -16.71 3.13 -3.48
CA ASN A 334 -16.20 3.45 -4.81
C ASN A 334 -16.84 4.73 -5.34
N SER A 335 -16.05 5.79 -5.50
CA SER A 335 -16.40 6.99 -6.25
C SER A 335 -15.58 7.14 -7.54
N GLY A 336 -14.61 6.25 -7.76
CA GLY A 336 -13.84 6.14 -9.00
C GLY A 336 -14.35 4.99 -9.88
N SER A 337 -13.44 4.20 -10.43
CA SER A 337 -13.78 3.04 -11.26
C SER A 337 -13.23 1.74 -10.70
N ILE A 338 -14.06 0.70 -10.65
CA ILE A 338 -13.67 -0.69 -10.47
C ILE A 338 -14.14 -1.48 -11.70
N THR A 339 -13.23 -2.11 -12.43
CA THR A 339 -13.64 -2.90 -13.61
C THR A 339 -14.32 -4.20 -13.18
N LEU A 340 -13.74 -4.91 -12.23
CA LEU A 340 -14.26 -6.18 -11.73
C LEU A 340 -14.14 -6.23 -10.20
N LEU A 341 -15.29 -6.38 -9.53
CA LEU A 341 -15.35 -6.76 -8.13
C LEU A 341 -15.74 -8.24 -8.04
N THR A 342 -14.80 -9.08 -7.60
CA THR A 342 -15.03 -10.50 -7.37
C THR A 342 -14.96 -10.80 -5.88
N ASN A 343 -16.07 -11.23 -5.29
CA ASN A 343 -16.11 -11.77 -3.94
C ASN A 343 -16.27 -13.28 -4.02
N LEU A 344 -15.18 -14.01 -3.85
CA LEU A 344 -15.08 -15.45 -4.01
C LEU A 344 -15.64 -16.19 -2.78
N LEU A 345 -15.80 -17.51 -2.90
CA LEU A 345 -16.18 -18.38 -1.78
C LEU A 345 -15.24 -18.19 -0.59
N GLY A 346 -15.81 -18.06 0.62
CA GLY A 346 -15.07 -17.73 1.84
C GLY A 346 -14.80 -16.23 2.03
N GLY A 347 -14.96 -15.42 0.98
CA GLY A 347 -14.86 -13.97 1.06
C GLY A 347 -16.06 -13.33 1.76
N THR A 348 -15.79 -12.31 2.57
CA THR A 348 -16.81 -11.47 3.20
C THR A 348 -16.50 -10.02 2.95
N ILE A 349 -17.45 -9.27 2.39
CA ILE A 349 -17.42 -7.81 2.31
C ILE A 349 -18.56 -7.28 3.18
N SER A 350 -18.25 -6.51 4.21
CA SER A 350 -19.25 -6.02 5.14
C SER A 350 -19.03 -4.56 5.50
N GLY A 351 -20.11 -3.82 5.66
CA GLY A 351 -20.13 -2.54 6.38
C GLY A 351 -21.33 -2.46 7.31
N GLY A 352 -21.23 -1.65 8.37
CA GLY A 352 -22.36 -1.40 9.25
C GLY A 352 -23.53 -0.71 8.54
N THR A 353 -23.22 0.18 7.59
CA THR A 353 -24.20 0.88 6.75
C THR A 353 -24.28 0.29 5.35
N HIS A 354 -23.12 0.09 4.69
CA HIS A 354 -23.06 -0.41 3.31
C HIS A 354 -21.97 -1.47 3.16
N GLY A 355 -22.30 -2.63 2.61
CA GLY A 355 -21.27 -3.60 2.19
C GLY A 355 -20.44 -3.02 1.04
N VAL A 356 -21.14 -2.57 0.00
CA VAL A 356 -20.57 -1.84 -1.13
C VAL A 356 -21.39 -0.57 -1.36
N LEU A 357 -20.74 0.59 -1.30
CA LEU A 357 -21.28 1.87 -1.70
C LEU A 357 -20.60 2.29 -3.00
N ASN A 358 -21.36 2.34 -4.09
CA ASN A 358 -20.88 2.78 -5.38
C ASN A 358 -21.56 4.08 -5.81
N THR A 359 -20.78 5.16 -5.87
CA THR A 359 -21.16 6.43 -6.48
C THR A 359 -20.38 6.71 -7.78
N GLY A 360 -19.44 5.84 -8.15
CA GLY A 360 -18.70 5.85 -9.42
C GLY A 360 -19.12 4.69 -10.31
N THR A 361 -18.17 4.04 -11.00
CA THR A 361 -18.48 2.90 -11.88
C THR A 361 -17.96 1.59 -11.29
N ILE A 362 -18.81 0.57 -11.22
CA ILE A 362 -18.39 -0.83 -11.08
C ILE A 362 -18.91 -1.58 -12.30
N ALA A 363 -18.02 -1.97 -13.22
CA ALA A 363 -18.48 -2.55 -14.49
C ALA A 363 -19.04 -3.97 -14.33
N SER A 364 -18.54 -4.74 -13.36
CA SER A 364 -19.08 -6.07 -13.07
C SER A 364 -18.86 -6.46 -11.62
N ILE A 365 -19.88 -7.13 -11.04
CA ILE A 365 -19.81 -7.75 -9.71
C ILE A 365 -20.03 -9.25 -9.88
N SER A 366 -19.07 -10.04 -9.44
CA SER A 366 -19.17 -11.49 -9.35
C SER A 366 -19.10 -11.90 -7.88
N ASN A 367 -20.21 -12.40 -7.33
CA ASN A 367 -20.31 -12.73 -5.92
C ASN A 367 -20.64 -14.21 -5.72
N ALA A 368 -19.70 -14.94 -5.14
CA ALA A 368 -19.87 -16.28 -4.57
C ALA A 368 -19.69 -16.29 -3.03
N GLY A 369 -19.18 -15.21 -2.44
CA GLY A 369 -19.06 -15.01 -0.99
C GLY A 369 -20.23 -14.26 -0.36
N ALA A 370 -20.01 -13.72 0.84
CA ALA A 370 -20.98 -12.90 1.56
C ALA A 370 -20.75 -11.40 1.30
N ILE A 371 -21.80 -10.66 0.99
CA ILE A 371 -21.82 -9.20 1.01
C ILE A 371 -22.92 -8.77 1.99
N THR A 372 -22.55 -8.17 3.12
CA THR A 372 -23.47 -7.76 4.20
C THR A 372 -23.48 -6.25 4.37
N GLY A 373 -24.64 -5.70 4.74
CA GLY A 373 -24.89 -4.25 4.69
C GLY A 373 -25.42 -3.75 3.33
N GLY A 374 -25.61 -4.64 2.36
CA GLY A 374 -26.18 -4.32 1.05
C GLY A 374 -25.20 -3.69 0.05
N ILE A 375 -25.69 -3.56 -1.19
CA ILE A 375 -25.01 -2.87 -2.29
C ILE A 375 -25.86 -1.64 -2.62
N ASP A 376 -25.36 -0.46 -2.30
CA ASP A 376 -25.94 0.81 -2.77
C ASP A 376 -25.19 1.25 -4.02
N ASN A 377 -25.92 1.39 -5.13
CA ASN A 377 -25.36 1.80 -6.40
C ASN A 377 -26.13 3.01 -6.94
N SER A 378 -25.57 4.19 -6.72
CA SER A 378 -26.04 5.45 -7.30
C SER A 378 -25.17 5.93 -8.47
N GLY A 379 -24.13 5.16 -8.82
CA GLY A 379 -23.18 5.49 -9.87
C GLY A 379 -23.52 4.84 -11.22
N SER A 380 -22.96 5.38 -12.30
CA SER A 380 -23.17 4.94 -13.69
C SER A 380 -22.03 4.09 -14.22
#